data_AF-A0A9E0PT47-F1
#
_entry.id   AF-A0A9E0PT47-F1
#
_cell.length_a   1.000
_cell.length_b   1.000
_cell.length_c   1.000
_cell.angle_alpha   90.00
_cell.angle_beta   90.00
_cell.angle_gamma   90.00
#
_symmetry.space_group_name_H-M   'P 1'
#
loop_
_entity.id
_entity.type
_entity.pdbx_description
1 polymer ?
#
loop_
_entity_poly.entity_id
_entity_poly.type
_entity_poly.pdbx_seq_one_letter_code
_entity_poly.pdbx_strand_id
1 'polypeptide(L)'
;MRNQLLAVLDIVLSARLVNANVIRIAEEAHKAADPHLALALVSARGTTTNPVEIALDLEMLDAAVDCAKEALAEIEKIKRVVSKNVVELEAAPSLPGGDAAMRRDAIQENLDEIDEGFQICGARLQEMETVRDIADKRRKALVARV
;
A
#
# COMPACT_ATOMS: atom_id res chain seq x y z
N MET A 1 1.12 28.66 26.38
CA MET A 1 -0.07 28.44 25.52
C MET A 1 0.24 28.51 24.03
N ARG A 2 0.77 29.62 23.48
CA ARG A 2 1.08 29.74 22.03
C ARG A 2 2.02 28.65 21.46
N ASN A 3 3.06 28.24 22.20
CA ASN A 3 4.01 27.21 21.75
C ASN A 3 3.43 25.78 21.74
N GLN A 4 2.41 25.50 22.56
CA GLN A 4 1.75 24.19 22.60
C GLN A 4 0.71 24.04 21.49
N LEU A 5 0.00 25.14 21.16
CA LEU A 5 -0.95 25.17 20.05
C LEU A 5 -0.25 24.97 18.70
N LEU A 6 0.93 25.57 18.53
CA LEU A 6 1.78 25.39 17.34
C LEU A 6 2.29 23.95 17.20
N ALA A 7 2.72 23.33 18.31
CA ALA A 7 3.16 21.93 18.30
C ALA A 7 2.02 20.96 17.92
N VAL A 8 0.79 21.23 18.36
CA VAL A 8 -0.39 20.43 17.98
C VAL A 8 -0.73 20.60 16.50
N LEU A 9 -0.71 21.85 15.99
CA LEU A 9 -0.98 22.14 14.59
C LEU A 9 0.05 21.49 13.66
N ASP A 10 1.33 21.51 14.03
CA ASP A 10 2.39 20.82 13.28
C ASP A 10 2.14 19.31 13.20
N ILE A 11 1.68 18.68 14.27
CA ILE A 11 1.43 17.23 14.25
C ILE A 11 0.20 16.89 13.39
N VAL A 12 -0.88 17.67 13.49
CA VAL A 12 -2.11 17.45 12.69
C VAL A 12 -1.87 17.71 11.20
N LEU A 13 -1.14 18.77 10.85
CA LEU A 13 -0.77 19.06 9.46
C LEU A 13 0.20 18.03 8.91
N SER A 14 1.17 17.58 9.72
CA SER A 14 2.08 16.49 9.34
C SER A 14 1.32 15.20 9.06
N ALA A 15 0.33 14.85 9.89
CA ALA A 15 -0.47 13.65 9.69
C ALA A 15 -1.33 13.71 8.41
N ARG A 16 -1.95 14.86 8.09
CA ARG A 16 -2.69 15.04 6.83
C ARG A 16 -1.82 14.95 5.57
N LEU A 17 -0.62 15.54 5.61
CA LEU A 17 0.36 15.41 4.52
C LEU A 17 0.83 13.96 4.35
N VAL A 18 0.95 13.24 5.46
CA VAL A 18 1.35 11.84 5.49
C VAL A 18 0.28 10.94 4.86
N ASN A 19 -1.01 11.16 5.12
CA ASN A 19 -2.07 10.37 4.48
C ASN A 19 -2.19 10.61 2.98
N ALA A 20 -2.13 11.87 2.55
CA ALA A 20 -2.15 12.21 1.13
C ALA A 20 -1.00 11.51 0.39
N ASN A 21 0.15 11.34 1.06
CA ASN A 21 1.26 10.56 0.53
C ASN A 21 1.00 9.05 0.51
N VAL A 22 0.36 8.47 1.53
CA VAL A 22 0.00 7.04 1.55
C VAL A 22 -0.97 6.67 0.44
N ILE A 23 -2.05 7.44 0.27
CA ILE A 23 -3.03 7.21 -0.79
C ILE A 23 -2.35 7.34 -2.16
N ARG A 24 -1.52 8.38 -2.35
CA ARG A 24 -0.77 8.56 -3.60
C ARG A 24 0.18 7.40 -3.90
N ILE A 25 0.95 6.94 -2.91
CA ILE A 25 1.86 5.79 -3.05
C ILE A 25 1.06 4.53 -3.44
N ALA A 26 -0.07 4.29 -2.77
CA ALA A 26 -0.93 3.16 -3.04
C ALA A 26 -1.51 3.19 -4.47
N GLU A 27 -2.01 4.36 -4.90
CA GLU A 27 -2.54 4.55 -6.25
C GLU A 27 -1.48 4.42 -7.34
N GLU A 28 -0.28 4.97 -7.12
CA GLU A 28 0.82 4.89 -8.08
C GLU A 28 1.30 3.44 -8.26
N ALA A 29 1.43 2.69 -7.16
CA ALA A 29 1.74 1.26 -7.20
C ALA A 29 0.65 0.47 -7.94
N HIS A 30 -0.63 0.80 -7.72
CA HIS A 30 -1.75 0.16 -8.40
C HIS A 30 -1.72 0.44 -9.91
N LYS A 31 -1.60 1.70 -10.32
CA LYS A 31 -1.55 2.11 -11.73
C LYS A 31 -0.38 1.49 -12.48
N ALA A 32 0.77 1.32 -11.81
CA ALA A 32 1.94 0.64 -12.38
C ALA A 32 1.72 -0.87 -12.55
N ALA A 33 1.00 -1.51 -11.62
CA ALA A 33 0.77 -2.95 -11.61
C ALA A 33 -0.32 -3.43 -12.59
N ASP A 34 -1.35 -2.63 -12.82
CA ASP A 34 -2.55 -3.02 -13.58
C ASP A 34 -2.28 -3.61 -14.97
N PRO A 35 -1.42 -3.02 -15.82
CA PRO A 35 -1.14 -3.57 -17.14
C PRO A 35 -0.47 -4.94 -17.07
N HIS A 36 0.44 -5.13 -16.11
CA HIS A 36 1.20 -6.36 -15.93
C HIS A 36 0.33 -7.48 -15.37
N LEU A 37 -0.53 -7.16 -14.40
CA LEU A 37 -1.55 -8.07 -13.89
C LEU A 37 -2.51 -8.51 -14.99
N ALA A 38 -2.97 -7.60 -15.85
CA ALA A 38 -3.87 -7.92 -16.95
C ALA A 38 -3.23 -8.91 -17.95
N LEU A 39 -1.97 -8.70 -18.34
CA LEU A 39 -1.23 -9.60 -19.22
C LEU A 39 -1.04 -10.98 -18.58
N ALA A 40 -0.60 -11.03 -17.33
CA ALA A 40 -0.42 -12.29 -16.62
C ALA A 40 -1.75 -13.04 -16.41
N LEU A 41 -2.88 -12.34 -16.22
CA LEU A 41 -4.21 -12.95 -16.18
C LEU A 41 -4.60 -13.59 -17.52
N VAL A 42 -4.28 -12.95 -18.64
CA VAL A 42 -4.50 -13.49 -19.99
C VAL A 42 -3.71 -14.79 -20.16
N SER A 43 -2.44 -14.80 -19.73
CA SER A 43 -1.57 -15.97 -19.70
C SER A 43 -2.07 -17.08 -18.77
N ALA A 44 -2.46 -16.74 -17.54
CA ALA A 44 -3.04 -17.67 -16.56
C ALA A 44 -4.30 -18.37 -17.09
N ARG A 45 -5.15 -17.64 -17.83
CA ARG A 45 -6.48 -18.12 -18.25
C ARG A 45 -6.48 -19.20 -19.31
N GLY A 46 -5.50 -19.29 -20.21
CA GLY A 46 -5.77 -20.10 -21.39
C GLY A 46 -5.18 -19.68 -22.70
N THR A 47 -4.98 -18.38 -22.86
CA THR A 47 -5.14 -17.78 -24.17
C THR A 47 -3.89 -17.93 -25.02
N THR A 48 -2.70 -17.83 -24.42
CA THR A 48 -1.44 -18.23 -25.05
C THR A 48 -1.07 -19.68 -24.73
N THR A 49 -0.50 -20.34 -25.74
CA THR A 49 0.14 -21.65 -25.64
C THR A 49 1.66 -21.57 -25.76
N ASN A 50 2.21 -20.37 -25.89
CA ASN A 50 3.64 -20.12 -26.04
C ASN A 50 4.30 -19.93 -24.66
N PRO A 51 5.17 -20.86 -24.21
CA PRO A 51 5.81 -20.74 -22.91
C PRO A 51 6.78 -19.55 -22.78
N VAL A 52 7.26 -18.99 -23.89
CA VAL A 52 8.14 -17.81 -23.91
C VAL A 52 7.35 -16.53 -23.63
N GLU A 53 6.16 -16.38 -24.22
CA GLU A 53 5.27 -15.24 -23.93
C GLU A 53 4.86 -15.22 -22.46
N ILE A 54 4.49 -16.39 -21.90
CA ILE A 54 4.14 -16.50 -20.48
C ILE A 54 5.34 -16.12 -19.59
N ALA A 55 6.57 -16.46 -19.99
CA ALA A 55 7.77 -16.09 -19.23
C ALA A 55 7.98 -14.56 -19.19
N LEU A 56 7.78 -13.89 -20.32
CA LEU A 56 7.88 -12.42 -20.42
C LEU A 56 6.80 -11.74 -19.58
N ASP A 57 5.55 -12.23 -19.64
CA ASP A 57 4.46 -11.69 -18.82
C ASP A 57 4.75 -11.84 -17.32
N LEU A 58 5.33 -12.97 -16.91
CA LEU A 58 5.73 -13.22 -15.52
C LEU A 58 6.87 -12.29 -15.07
N GLU A 59 7.85 -12.00 -15.93
CA GLU A 59 8.95 -11.08 -15.62
C GLU A 59 8.44 -9.66 -15.36
N MET A 60 7.47 -9.21 -16.18
CA MET A 60 6.82 -7.92 -16.01
C MET A 60 5.95 -7.88 -14.75
N LEU A 61 5.26 -8.97 -14.42
CA LEU A 61 4.49 -9.09 -13.19
C LEU A 61 5.39 -9.11 -11.95
N ASP A 62 6.56 -9.77 -12.01
CA ASP A 62 7.52 -9.82 -10.90
C ASP A 62 8.03 -8.40 -10.56
N ALA A 63 8.32 -7.56 -11.57
CA ALA A 63 8.66 -6.15 -11.35
C ALA A 63 7.52 -5.36 -10.68
N ALA A 64 6.26 -5.63 -11.05
CA ALA A 64 5.09 -5.01 -10.43
C ALA A 64 4.89 -5.47 -8.97
N VAL A 65 5.13 -6.76 -8.69
CA VAL A 65 5.10 -7.35 -7.34
C VAL A 65 6.14 -6.68 -6.44
N ASP A 66 7.36 -6.48 -6.94
CA ASP A 66 8.43 -5.81 -6.19
C ASP A 66 8.07 -4.35 -5.88
N CYS A 67 7.55 -3.61 -6.86
CA CYS A 67 7.04 -2.25 -6.66
C CYS A 67 5.94 -2.19 -5.57
N ALA A 68 5.00 -3.13 -5.59
CA ALA A 68 3.94 -3.19 -4.57
C ALA A 68 4.47 -3.55 -3.17
N LYS A 69 5.51 -4.38 -3.08
CA LYS A 69 6.20 -4.67 -1.80
C LYS A 69 6.90 -3.44 -1.25
N GLU A 70 7.59 -2.68 -2.10
CA GLU A 70 8.22 -1.42 -1.72
C GLU A 70 7.18 -0.40 -1.23
N ALA A 71 6.06 -0.27 -1.95
CA ALA A 71 4.95 0.59 -1.54
C ALA A 71 4.39 0.20 -0.16
N LEU A 72 4.12 -1.09 0.07
CA LEU A 72 3.66 -1.59 1.37
C LEU A 72 4.66 -1.30 2.50
N ALA A 73 5.96 -1.48 2.25
CA ALA A 73 6.99 -1.19 3.24
C ALA A 73 7.05 0.30 3.61
N GLU A 74 6.86 1.21 2.64
CA GLU A 74 6.82 2.65 2.90
C GLU A 74 5.52 3.04 3.64
N ILE A 75 4.37 2.45 3.30
CA ILE A 75 3.11 2.64 4.03
C ILE A 75 3.26 2.16 5.48
N GLU A 76 3.89 1.01 5.72
CA GLU A 76 4.13 0.49 7.07
C GLU A 76 5.07 1.38 7.89
N LYS A 77 6.11 1.92 7.26
CA LYS A 77 7.01 2.90 7.88
C LYS A 77 6.26 4.18 8.26
N ILE A 78 5.40 4.67 7.37
CA ILE A 78 4.52 5.80 7.64
C ILE A 78 3.58 5.49 8.82
N LYS A 79 2.92 4.34 8.82
CA LYS A 79 2.03 3.89 9.90
C LYS A 79 2.75 3.93 11.25
N ARG A 80 3.97 3.40 11.33
CA ARG A 80 4.79 3.44 12.56
C ARG A 80 5.07 4.86 13.06
N VAL A 81 5.39 5.79 12.15
CA VAL A 81 5.61 7.20 12.51
C VAL A 81 4.33 7.83 13.05
N VAL A 82 3.20 7.63 12.37
CA VAL A 82 1.91 8.19 12.80
C VAL A 82 1.50 7.60 14.14
N SER A 83 1.54 6.27 14.32
CA SER A 83 1.25 5.62 15.60
C SER A 83 2.11 6.14 16.74
N LYS A 84 3.40 6.38 16.51
CA LYS A 84 4.28 6.99 17.51
C LYS A 84 3.82 8.41 17.88
N ASN A 85 3.51 9.23 16.89
CA ASN A 85 3.02 10.59 17.13
C ASN A 85 1.70 10.60 17.91
N VAL A 86 0.81 9.63 17.67
CA VAL A 86 -0.43 9.45 18.45
C VAL A 86 -0.13 9.25 19.93
N VAL A 87 0.76 8.30 20.25
CA VAL A 87 1.12 7.99 21.64
C VAL A 87 1.73 9.21 22.35
N GLU A 88 2.58 9.96 21.66
CA GLU A 88 3.18 11.20 22.19
C GLU A 88 2.12 12.29 22.44
N LEU A 89 1.12 12.40 21.56
CA LEU A 89 -0.03 13.30 21.71
C LEU A 89 -0.93 12.92 22.88
N GLU A 90 -1.20 11.63 23.09
CA GLU A 90 -2.02 11.16 24.21
C GLU A 90 -1.31 11.33 25.56
N ALA A 91 0.02 11.22 25.58
CA ALA A 91 0.83 11.45 26.77
C ALA A 91 1.05 12.95 27.10
N ALA A 92 0.75 13.85 26.17
CA ALA A 92 0.92 15.28 26.38
C ALA A 92 -0.08 15.81 27.44
N PRO A 93 0.32 16.74 28.33
CA PRO A 93 -0.60 17.34 29.30
C PRO A 93 -1.83 17.92 28.60
N SER A 94 -3.01 17.55 29.09
CA SER A 94 -4.28 18.03 28.56
C SER A 94 -4.34 19.55 28.63
N LEU A 95 -4.45 20.20 27.46
CA LEU A 95 -4.81 21.61 27.41
C LEU A 95 -6.25 21.74 27.95
N PRO A 96 -6.52 22.61 28.94
CA PRO A 96 -7.88 22.82 29.42
C PRO A 96 -8.74 23.41 28.29
N GLY A 97 -9.86 22.75 27.98
CA GLY A 97 -10.88 23.22 27.04
C GLY A 97 -10.80 22.63 25.63
N GLY A 98 -11.75 21.76 25.28
CA GLY A 98 -12.25 21.55 23.90
C GLY A 98 -11.39 20.76 22.91
N ASP A 99 -10.06 20.89 22.89
CA ASP A 99 -9.26 20.45 21.73
C ASP A 99 -8.76 19.00 21.78
N ALA A 100 -8.89 18.28 22.90
CA ALA A 100 -8.32 16.92 23.03
C ALA A 100 -9.12 15.86 22.24
N ALA A 101 -10.45 16.00 22.19
CA ALA A 101 -11.33 15.10 21.46
C ALA A 101 -11.18 15.29 19.93
N MET A 102 -11.23 16.53 19.45
CA MET A 102 -11.01 16.84 18.02
C MET A 102 -9.64 16.37 17.51
N ARG A 103 -8.61 16.43 18.36
CA ARG A 103 -7.29 15.87 18.06
C ARG A 103 -7.32 14.36 17.89
N ARG A 104 -7.95 13.64 18.82
CA ARG A 104 -8.07 12.18 18.77
C ARG A 104 -8.84 11.75 17.51
N ASP A 105 -9.94 12.42 17.19
CA ASP A 105 -10.75 12.09 16.03
C ASP A 105 -9.97 12.29 14.72
N ALA A 106 -9.27 13.41 14.57
CA ALA A 106 -8.42 13.66 13.39
C ALA A 106 -7.26 12.65 13.29
N ILE A 107 -6.69 12.24 14.40
CA ILE A 107 -5.62 11.23 14.43
C ILE A 107 -6.17 9.85 14.04
N GLN A 108 -7.35 9.48 14.54
CA GLN A 108 -7.99 8.21 14.22
C GLN A 108 -8.36 8.15 12.74
N GLU A 109 -8.94 9.23 12.19
CA GLU A 109 -9.18 9.37 10.75
C GLU A 109 -7.91 9.11 9.93
N ASN A 110 -6.76 9.63 10.38
CA ASN A 110 -5.49 9.37 9.72
C ASN A 110 -5.03 7.90 9.79
N LEU A 111 -5.21 7.26 10.95
CA LEU A 111 -4.86 5.85 11.09
C LEU A 111 -5.76 4.96 10.23
N ASP A 112 -7.05 5.29 10.15
CA ASP A 112 -8.03 4.57 9.34
C ASP A 112 -7.69 4.67 7.84
N GLU A 113 -7.34 5.87 7.35
CA GLU A 113 -6.90 6.07 5.96
C GLU A 113 -5.60 5.32 5.63
N ILE A 114 -4.65 5.27 6.57
CA ILE A 114 -3.41 4.50 6.40
C ILE A 114 -3.70 3.00 6.35
N ASP A 115 -4.60 2.52 7.20
CA ASP A 115 -5.02 1.12 7.22
C ASP A 115 -5.77 0.72 5.96
N GLU A 116 -6.61 1.61 5.42
CA GLU A 116 -7.27 1.42 4.12
C GLU A 116 -6.23 1.30 3.00
N GLY A 117 -5.28 2.25 2.91
CA GLY A 117 -4.21 2.20 1.92
C GLY A 117 -3.37 0.92 2.00
N PHE A 118 -3.05 0.47 3.23
CA PHE A 118 -2.34 -0.78 3.47
C PHE A 118 -3.15 -2.01 3.00
N GLN A 119 -4.45 -2.06 3.31
CA GLN A 119 -5.33 -3.15 2.90
C GLN A 119 -5.47 -3.23 1.38
N ILE A 120 -5.65 -2.09 0.70
CA ILE A 120 -5.79 -2.03 -0.76
C ILE A 120 -4.51 -2.55 -1.43
N CYS A 121 -3.34 -2.06 -1.02
CA CYS A 121 -2.06 -2.53 -1.55
C CYS A 121 -1.82 -4.01 -1.24
N GLY A 122 -2.15 -4.46 -0.03
CA GLY A 122 -2.00 -5.85 0.40
C GLY A 122 -2.86 -6.82 -0.41
N ALA A 123 -4.13 -6.48 -0.63
CA ALA A 123 -5.04 -7.29 -1.44
C ALA A 123 -4.55 -7.37 -2.90
N ARG A 124 -4.04 -6.26 -3.45
CA ARG A 124 -3.53 -6.25 -4.83
C ARG A 124 -2.24 -7.06 -4.98
N LEU A 125 -1.33 -6.98 -4.00
CA LEU A 125 -0.14 -7.83 -3.96
C LEU A 125 -0.52 -9.31 -3.94
N GLN A 126 -1.48 -9.69 -3.10
CA GLN A 126 -1.96 -11.06 -3.02
C GLN A 126 -2.57 -11.55 -4.34
N GLU A 127 -3.31 -10.70 -5.04
CA GLU A 127 -3.85 -11.00 -6.37
C GLU A 127 -2.73 -11.25 -7.38
N MET A 128 -1.73 -10.37 -7.43
CA MET A 128 -0.58 -10.52 -8.32
C MET A 128 0.19 -11.81 -8.05
N GLU A 129 0.51 -12.12 -6.79
CA GLU A 129 1.20 -13.35 -6.41
C GLU A 129 0.38 -14.60 -6.80
N THR A 130 -0.94 -14.55 -6.63
CA THR A 130 -1.85 -15.64 -7.04
C THR A 130 -1.83 -15.85 -8.56
N VAL A 131 -1.93 -14.77 -9.34
CA VAL A 131 -1.92 -14.84 -10.80
C VAL A 131 -0.58 -15.35 -11.32
N ARG A 132 0.52 -14.86 -10.74
CA ARG A 132 1.88 -15.32 -11.02
C ARG A 132 2.01 -16.83 -10.84
N ASP A 133 1.56 -17.36 -9.71
CA ASP A 133 1.64 -18.79 -9.41
C ASP A 133 0.85 -19.64 -10.41
N ILE A 134 -0.31 -19.18 -10.85
CA ILE A 134 -1.13 -19.87 -11.86
C ILE A 134 -0.43 -19.86 -13.21
N ALA A 135 0.05 -18.70 -13.65
CA ALA A 135 0.73 -18.54 -14.94
C ALA A 135 2.05 -19.35 -14.99
N ASP A 136 2.85 -19.37 -13.92
CA ASP A 136 4.08 -20.17 -13.88
C ASP A 136 3.82 -21.67 -13.87
N LYS A 137 2.82 -22.15 -13.10
CA LYS A 137 2.39 -23.56 -13.16
C LYS A 137 1.99 -23.98 -14.57
N ARG A 138 1.23 -23.12 -15.26
CA ARG A 138 0.82 -23.34 -16.65
C ARG A 138 2.03 -23.38 -17.60
N ARG A 139 2.95 -22.41 -17.48
CA ARG A 139 4.17 -22.36 -18.29
C ARG A 139 4.99 -23.65 -18.16
N LYS A 140 5.22 -24.09 -16.91
CA LYS A 140 5.92 -25.35 -16.62
C LYS A 140 5.23 -26.57 -17.25
N ALA A 141 3.90 -26.60 -17.21
CA ALA A 141 3.12 -27.67 -17.85
C ALA A 141 3.22 -27.67 -19.38
N LEU A 142 3.38 -26.50 -20.01
CA LEU A 142 3.59 -26.40 -21.46
C LEU A 142 5.00 -26.83 -21.86
N VAL A 143 6.02 -26.43 -21.11
CA VAL A 143 7.42 -26.84 -21.35
C VAL A 143 7.59 -28.36 -21.23
N ALA A 144 6.92 -28.99 -20.26
CA ALA A 144 6.99 -30.44 -20.07
C ALA A 144 6.31 -31.27 -21.19
N ARG A 145 5.60 -30.63 -22.12
CA ARG A 145 4.94 -31.27 -23.27
C ARG A 145 5.77 -31.22 -24.56
N VAL A 146 6.90 -30.52 -24.55
CA VAL A 146 7.85 -30.39 -25.66
C VAL A 146 9.04 -31.31 -25.39
#